data_AF-A0A6S7KQ50-F1
#
_entry.id   AF-A0A6S7KQ50-F1
#
_cell.length_a   1.000
_cell.length_b   1.000
_cell.length_c   1.000
_cell.angle_alpha   90.00
_cell.angle_beta   90.00
_cell.angle_gamma   90.00
#
_symmetry.space_group_name_H-M   'P 1'
#
loop_
_entity.id
_entity.type
_entity.pdbx_description
1 polymer ?
#
loop_
_entity_poly.entity_id
_entity_poly.type
_entity_poly.pdbx_seq_one_letter_code
_entity_poly.pdbx_strand_id
1 'polypeptide(L)'
;MADYTEFGQAVQGVAKEALSASLKYSKGGDLSFNVSTTDVQVARDLVRTVGRTVVTLGALYAGYHLMKPIIEGAVKHAFGGERDDQEIRGIRPGSLNILLHCLTDERFLKVLNDYECGRLKERLQEEFLRTGIKIEGVMVEILNMEEVHKTKEAINE
;
A
#
# COMPACT_ATOMS: atom_id res chain seq x y z
N MET A 1 -25.82 15.00 10.83
CA MET A 1 -25.16 13.74 10.48
C MET A 1 -24.87 13.80 9.00
N ALA A 2 -23.62 14.04 8.61
CA ALA A 2 -23.22 14.01 7.21
C ALA A 2 -23.13 12.55 6.77
N ASP A 3 -23.76 12.23 5.65
CA ASP A 3 -23.80 10.90 5.05
C ASP A 3 -22.41 10.57 4.46
N TYR A 4 -21.69 9.67 5.14
CA TYR A 4 -20.35 9.23 4.74
C TYR A 4 -20.37 8.35 3.49
N THR A 5 -21.56 7.99 2.98
CA THR A 5 -21.74 7.08 1.84
C THR A 5 -21.52 7.79 0.51
N GLU A 6 -21.96 9.05 0.38
CA GLU A 6 -21.82 9.83 -0.87
C GLU A 6 -20.36 10.26 -1.13
N PHE A 7 -19.61 10.60 -0.07
CA PHE A 7 -18.17 10.87 -0.19
C PHE A 7 -17.37 9.64 -0.63
N GLY A 8 -17.75 8.44 -0.18
CA GLY A 8 -17.09 7.18 -0.56
C GLY A 8 -17.26 6.87 -2.05
N GLN A 9 -18.46 7.08 -2.59
CA GLN A 9 -18.78 6.82 -3.99
C GLN A 9 -18.14 7.85 -4.94
N ALA A 10 -18.17 9.13 -4.58
CA ALA A 10 -17.53 10.18 -5.37
C ALA A 10 -16.01 10.01 -5.47
N VAL A 11 -15.36 9.60 -4.37
CA VAL A 11 -13.91 9.35 -4.35
C VAL A 11 -13.53 8.11 -5.16
N GLN A 12 -14.35 7.07 -5.18
CA GLN A 12 -14.15 5.90 -6.04
C GLN A 12 -14.31 6.24 -7.53
N GLY A 13 -15.29 7.07 -7.88
CA GLY A 13 -15.50 7.53 -9.27
C GLY A 13 -14.30 8.31 -9.81
N VAL A 14 -13.82 9.30 -9.04
CA VAL A 14 -12.67 10.13 -9.43
C VAL A 14 -11.37 9.31 -9.51
N ALA A 15 -11.15 8.35 -8.60
CA ALA A 15 -9.99 7.46 -8.67
C ALA A 15 -10.03 6.56 -9.92
N LYS A 16 -11.22 6.10 -10.33
CA LYS A 16 -11.42 5.25 -11.51
C LYS A 16 -11.20 6.02 -12.81
N GLU A 17 -11.63 7.28 -12.88
CA GLU A 17 -11.44 8.16 -14.03
C GLU A 17 -9.99 8.62 -14.19
N ALA A 18 -9.28 8.89 -13.08
CA ALA A 18 -7.86 9.21 -13.12
C ALA A 18 -7.01 8.01 -13.57
N LEU A 19 -7.38 6.79 -13.17
CA LEU A 19 -6.74 5.55 -13.64
C LEU A 19 -7.01 5.28 -15.13
N SER A 20 -8.23 5.51 -15.61
CA SER A 20 -8.55 5.26 -17.03
C SER A 20 -7.83 6.22 -17.98
N ALA A 21 -7.50 7.42 -17.52
CA ALA A 21 -6.74 8.40 -18.28
C ALA A 21 -5.23 8.09 -18.36
N SER A 22 -4.63 7.43 -17.35
CA SER A 22 -3.20 7.05 -17.36
C SER A 22 -2.89 5.80 -18.19
N LEU A 23 -3.91 5.00 -18.54
CA LEU A 23 -3.77 3.72 -19.25
C LEU A 23 -3.61 3.83 -20.78
N LYS A 24 -3.58 5.04 -21.35
CA LYS A 24 -3.30 5.22 -22.79
C LYS A 24 -1.79 5.17 -23.04
N TYR A 25 -1.27 3.96 -23.25
CA TYR A 25 0.06 3.68 -23.83
C TYR A 25 1.26 4.18 -22.99
N SER A 26 1.42 3.62 -21.80
CA SER A 26 2.72 3.64 -21.11
C SER A 26 3.20 2.21 -20.88
N LYS A 27 4.48 1.93 -21.08
CA LYS A 27 5.09 0.70 -20.58
C LYS A 27 4.86 0.67 -19.06
N GLY A 28 4.40 -0.44 -18.52
CA GLY A 28 4.08 -0.62 -17.11
C GLY A 28 2.58 -0.54 -16.77
N GLY A 29 2.26 -0.10 -15.56
CA GLY A 29 0.88 -0.12 -15.05
C GLY A 29 0.74 0.29 -13.59
N ASP A 30 -0.49 0.61 -13.19
CA ASP A 30 -0.84 1.04 -11.84
C ASP A 30 -1.37 -0.14 -11.01
N LEU A 31 -0.82 -0.35 -9.81
CA LEU A 31 -1.35 -1.28 -8.81
C LEU A 31 -1.78 -0.49 -7.57
N SER A 32 -3.04 -0.65 -7.17
CA SER A 32 -3.61 -0.06 -5.97
C SER A 32 -3.74 -1.14 -4.91
N PHE A 33 -2.95 -1.05 -3.85
CA PHE A 33 -2.95 -2.00 -2.75
C PHE A 33 -3.68 -1.45 -1.53
N ASN A 34 -4.45 -2.30 -0.88
CA ASN A 34 -4.93 -2.09 0.48
C ASN A 34 -4.18 -3.05 1.42
N VAL A 35 -3.50 -2.50 2.43
CA VAL A 35 -2.85 -3.29 3.47
C VAL A 35 -3.59 -3.07 4.78
N SER A 36 -4.11 -4.16 5.33
CA SER A 36 -4.79 -4.20 6.63
C SER A 36 -4.15 -5.24 7.55
N THR A 37 -4.30 -5.07 8.86
CA THR A 37 -3.76 -5.98 9.87
C THR A 37 -4.72 -6.04 11.06
N THR A 38 -4.77 -7.18 11.74
CA THR A 38 -5.69 -7.41 12.86
C THR A 38 -5.08 -6.99 14.20
N ASP A 39 -3.75 -7.01 14.33
CA ASP A 39 -3.02 -6.55 15.51
C ASP A 39 -1.78 -5.73 15.13
N VAL A 40 -1.42 -4.75 15.97
CA VAL A 40 -0.19 -3.95 15.86
C VAL A 40 0.43 -3.75 17.24
N GLN A 41 1.71 -4.08 17.35
CA GLN A 41 2.54 -3.87 18.53
C GLN A 41 3.76 -3.03 18.15
N VAL A 42 3.95 -1.90 18.83
CA VAL A 42 5.07 -0.98 18.54
C VAL A 42 6.12 -1.10 19.64
N ALA A 43 7.39 -1.20 19.27
CA ALA A 43 8.50 -1.24 20.20
C ALA A 43 8.58 0.08 20.99
N ARG A 44 8.88 -0.04 22.28
CA ARG A 44 8.87 1.06 23.26
C ARG A 44 9.80 2.22 22.88
N ASP A 45 10.89 1.93 22.18
CA ASP A 45 11.91 2.92 21.83
C ASP A 45 11.50 3.83 20.67
N LEU A 46 10.49 3.44 19.88
CA LEU A 46 9.90 4.28 18.82
C LEU A 46 8.90 5.29 19.38
N VAL A 47 8.33 5.01 20.55
CA VAL A 47 7.31 5.84 21.18
C VAL A 47 7.76 6.15 22.60
N ARG A 48 8.57 7.20 22.75
CA ARG A 48 9.01 7.72 24.05
C ARG A 48 7.86 8.08 25.01
N THR A 49 6.61 8.04 24.54
CA THR A 49 5.39 8.46 25.25
C THR A 49 4.38 7.34 25.49
N VAL A 50 4.49 6.14 24.90
CA VAL A 50 3.46 5.11 25.03
C VAL A 50 4.11 3.81 25.48
N GLY A 51 3.88 3.44 26.75
CA GLY A 51 4.23 2.13 27.28
C GLY A 51 3.64 1.01 26.42
N ARG A 52 4.17 -0.21 26.52
CA ARG A 52 3.65 -1.41 25.83
C ARG A 52 2.12 -1.44 25.88
N THR A 53 1.49 -0.96 24.82
CA THR A 53 0.04 -0.94 24.66
C THR A 53 -0.18 -1.58 23.31
N VAL A 54 -1.06 -2.57 23.26
CA VAL A 54 -1.61 -3.05 22.00
C VAL A 54 -2.26 -1.83 21.34
N VAL A 55 -1.69 -1.37 20.23
CA VAL A 55 -2.14 -0.15 19.56
C VAL A 55 -3.03 -0.62 18.41
N THR A 56 -4.32 -0.28 18.42
CA THR A 56 -5.15 -0.54 17.24
C THR A 56 -4.62 0.27 16.05
N LEU A 57 -4.91 -0.14 14.81
CA LEU A 57 -4.56 0.65 13.62
C LEU A 57 -5.04 2.11 13.73
N GLY A 58 -6.21 2.31 14.36
CA GLY A 58 -6.78 3.63 14.63
C GLY A 58 -5.99 4.48 15.64
N ALA A 59 -5.39 3.87 16.66
CA ALA A 59 -4.50 4.56 17.60
C ALA A 59 -3.11 4.83 17.01
N LEU A 60 -2.62 3.92 16.14
CA LEU A 60 -1.45 4.17 15.28
C LEU A 60 -1.72 5.37 14.35
N TYR A 61 -2.97 5.47 13.87
CA TYR A 61 -3.42 6.50 12.95
C TYR A 61 -3.58 7.87 13.63
N ALA A 62 -4.07 7.94 14.88
CA ALA A 62 -4.04 9.18 15.68
C ALA A 62 -2.62 9.71 15.92
N GLY A 63 -1.63 8.80 15.99
CA GLY A 63 -0.20 9.11 15.99
C GLY A 63 0.47 9.10 14.61
N TYR A 64 -0.30 8.99 13.51
CA TYR A 64 0.24 8.76 12.16
C TYR A 64 1.24 9.83 11.77
N HIS A 65 0.97 11.10 12.08
CA HIS A 65 1.89 12.19 11.76
C HIS A 65 3.29 12.02 12.38
N LEU A 66 3.40 11.33 13.52
CA LEU A 66 4.68 11.04 14.17
C LEU A 66 5.38 9.81 13.58
N MET A 67 4.61 8.82 13.14
CA MET A 67 5.12 7.55 12.61
C MET A 67 5.17 7.49 11.08
N LYS A 68 4.62 8.49 10.39
CA LYS A 68 4.54 8.61 8.94
C LYS A 68 5.87 8.32 8.24
N PRO A 69 7.02 8.93 8.61
CA PRO A 69 8.28 8.65 7.92
C PRO A 69 8.74 7.20 8.09
N ILE A 70 8.42 6.57 9.21
CA ILE A 70 8.77 5.18 9.51
C ILE A 70 7.91 4.23 8.67
N ILE A 71 6.61 4.49 8.63
CA ILE A 71 5.65 3.71 7.84
C ILE A 71 5.95 3.87 6.33
N GLU A 72 6.14 5.09 5.85
CA GLU A 72 6.49 5.37 4.45
C GLU A 72 7.81 4.70 4.06
N GLY A 73 8.81 4.74 4.94
CA GLY A 73 10.08 4.03 4.75
C GLY A 73 9.90 2.52 4.64
N ALA A 74 9.21 1.89 5.61
CA ALA A 74 8.96 0.45 5.60
C ALA A 74 8.22 -0.01 4.34
N VAL A 75 7.17 0.74 3.95
CA VAL A 75 6.42 0.48 2.71
C VAL A 75 7.34 0.63 1.51
N LYS A 76 8.11 1.72 1.42
CA LYS A 76 9.04 1.92 0.30
C LYS A 76 10.02 0.76 0.16
N HIS A 77 10.62 0.31 1.25
CA HIS A 77 11.54 -0.85 1.24
C HIS A 77 10.83 -2.16 0.87
N ALA A 78 9.61 -2.38 1.36
CA ALA A 78 8.81 -3.55 1.02
C ALA A 78 8.45 -3.60 -0.47
N PHE A 79 8.36 -2.43 -1.12
CA PHE A 79 8.15 -2.30 -2.56
C PHE A 79 9.45 -2.14 -3.36
N GLY A 80 10.62 -2.36 -2.77
CA GLY A 80 11.91 -2.44 -3.47
C GLY A 80 12.83 -1.23 -3.33
N GLY A 81 12.50 -0.27 -2.45
CA GLY A 81 13.35 0.87 -2.12
C GLY A 81 13.29 2.02 -3.13
N GLU A 82 14.39 2.78 -3.22
CA GLU A 82 14.59 3.76 -4.30
C GLU A 82 14.77 3.02 -5.62
N ARG A 83 13.89 3.31 -6.58
CA ARG A 83 13.91 2.72 -7.92
C ARG A 83 13.51 3.77 -8.95
N ASP A 84 14.10 3.69 -10.12
CA ASP A 84 13.81 4.53 -11.28
C ASP A 84 12.70 3.95 -12.18
N ASP A 85 12.30 2.70 -11.94
CA ASP A 85 11.29 1.95 -12.68
C ASP A 85 9.90 1.92 -12.03
N GLN A 86 9.71 2.64 -10.91
CA GLN A 86 8.43 2.77 -10.22
C GLN A 86 8.34 4.03 -9.36
N GLU A 87 7.12 4.42 -9.03
CA GLU A 87 6.81 5.53 -8.14
C GLU A 87 5.67 5.16 -7.17
N ILE A 88 5.85 5.41 -5.88
CA ILE A 88 4.76 5.32 -4.89
C ILE A 88 4.04 6.66 -4.84
N ARG A 89 2.80 6.70 -5.32
CA ARG A 89 1.99 7.92 -5.49
C ARG A 89 1.19 8.32 -4.25
N GLY A 90 1.27 7.55 -3.16
CA GLY A 90 0.80 7.97 -1.85
C GLY A 90 0.33 6.83 -0.95
N ILE A 91 0.26 7.15 0.35
CA ILE A 91 -0.32 6.31 1.41
C ILE A 91 -1.48 7.09 2.04
N ARG A 92 -2.72 6.60 1.89
CA ARG A 92 -3.91 7.29 2.43
C ARG A 92 -4.29 6.79 3.85
N PRO A 93 -4.96 7.64 4.65
CA PRO A 93 -5.59 7.28 5.93
C PRO A 93 -6.58 6.12 5.97
N GLY A 94 -6.71 5.47 7.14
CA GLY A 94 -7.80 4.53 7.49
C GLY A 94 -7.46 3.05 7.26
N SER A 95 -6.77 2.78 6.17
CA SER A 95 -6.07 1.54 5.83
C SER A 95 -4.86 1.93 4.99
N LEU A 96 -3.79 1.14 5.00
CA LEU A 96 -2.56 1.53 4.33
C LEU A 96 -2.72 1.31 2.82
N ASN A 97 -3.39 2.28 2.18
CA ASN A 97 -3.73 2.29 0.77
C ASN A 97 -2.56 2.84 -0.03
N ILE A 98 -1.88 1.98 -0.77
CA ILE A 98 -0.68 2.29 -1.52
C ILE A 98 -1.01 2.31 -3.00
N LEU A 99 -0.76 3.42 -3.66
CA LEU A 99 -0.78 3.47 -5.13
C LEU A 99 0.65 3.33 -5.66
N LEU A 100 0.93 2.26 -6.38
CA LEU A 100 2.21 2.01 -7.03
C LEU A 100 2.06 2.16 -8.54
N HIS A 101 2.81 3.09 -9.11
CA HIS A 101 2.96 3.23 -10.55
C HIS A 101 4.25 2.53 -11.00
N CYS A 102 4.14 1.51 -11.85
CA CYS A 102 5.28 0.88 -12.49
C CYS A 102 5.52 1.52 -13.86
N LEU A 103 6.76 1.92 -14.14
CA LEU A 103 7.16 2.58 -15.40
C LEU A 103 7.57 1.57 -16.50
N THR A 104 7.64 0.28 -16.16
CA THR A 104 8.01 -0.80 -17.08
C THR A 104 7.13 -2.03 -16.87
N ASP A 105 6.92 -2.78 -17.97
CA ASP A 105 6.13 -4.02 -17.97
C ASP A 105 6.79 -5.10 -17.10
N GLU A 106 8.12 -5.22 -17.17
CA GLU A 106 8.88 -6.15 -16.34
C GLU A 106 8.66 -5.86 -14.85
N ARG A 107 8.68 -4.58 -14.45
CA ARG A 107 8.49 -4.21 -13.06
C ARG A 107 7.05 -4.51 -12.60
N PHE A 108 6.08 -4.15 -13.43
CA PHE A 108 4.67 -4.44 -13.18
C PHE A 108 4.43 -5.94 -12.95
N LEU A 109 4.90 -6.79 -13.87
CA LEU A 109 4.76 -8.24 -13.78
C LEU A 109 5.50 -8.82 -12.56
N LYS A 110 6.68 -8.31 -12.23
CA LYS A 110 7.42 -8.74 -11.04
C LYS A 110 6.68 -8.42 -9.75
N VAL A 111 6.13 -7.21 -9.62
CA VAL A 111 5.35 -6.82 -8.44
C VAL A 111 4.08 -7.66 -8.32
N LEU A 112 3.39 -7.89 -9.45
CA LEU A 112 2.21 -8.76 -9.47
C LEU A 112 2.56 -10.19 -9.04
N ASN A 113 3.66 -10.75 -9.54
CA ASN A 113 4.13 -12.08 -9.15
C ASN A 113 4.55 -12.14 -7.67
N ASP A 114 5.19 -11.09 -7.13
CA ASP A 114 5.52 -11.00 -5.71
C ASP A 114 4.26 -10.94 -4.83
N TYR A 115 3.19 -10.29 -5.30
CA TYR A 115 1.88 -10.31 -4.67
C TYR A 115 1.23 -11.70 -4.73
N GLU A 116 1.11 -12.29 -5.93
CA GLU A 116 0.48 -13.60 -6.16
C GLU A 116 1.18 -14.72 -5.36
N CYS A 117 2.51 -14.66 -5.24
CA CYS A 117 3.30 -15.63 -4.47
C CYS A 117 3.34 -15.33 -2.95
N GLY A 118 2.71 -14.26 -2.47
CA GLY A 118 2.73 -13.88 -1.05
C GLY A 118 4.02 -13.20 -0.56
N ARG A 119 5.09 -13.15 -1.38
CA ARG A 119 6.38 -12.52 -1.02
C ARG A 119 6.24 -11.04 -0.65
N LEU A 120 5.31 -10.32 -1.29
CA LEU A 120 5.06 -8.92 -0.97
C LEU A 120 4.54 -8.75 0.47
N LYS A 121 3.66 -9.65 0.92
CA LYS A 121 3.15 -9.67 2.29
C LYS A 121 4.27 -9.96 3.29
N GLU A 122 5.09 -10.98 3.02
CA GLU A 122 6.23 -11.34 3.88
C GLU A 122 7.20 -10.16 4.05
N ARG A 123 7.57 -9.52 2.93
CA ARG A 123 8.44 -8.34 2.93
C ARG A 123 7.84 -7.17 3.72
N LEU A 124 6.54 -6.90 3.57
CA LEU A 124 5.87 -5.88 4.37
C LEU A 124 6.02 -6.18 5.88
N GLN A 125 5.76 -7.42 6.29
CA GLN A 125 5.89 -7.81 7.70
C GLN A 125 7.33 -7.68 8.21
N GLU A 126 8.32 -8.09 7.42
CA GLU A 126 9.73 -7.97 7.77
C GLU A 126 10.18 -6.51 7.91
N GLU A 127 9.81 -5.64 6.96
CA GLU A 127 10.21 -4.24 7.01
C GLU A 127 9.55 -3.51 8.18
N PHE A 128 8.27 -3.76 8.46
CA PHE A 128 7.64 -3.21 9.66
C PHE A 128 8.34 -3.71 10.93
N LEU A 129 8.67 -5.00 11.02
CA LEU A 129 9.37 -5.56 12.17
C LEU A 129 10.76 -4.93 12.37
N ARG A 130 11.49 -4.67 11.29
CA ARG A 130 12.80 -3.96 11.33
C ARG A 130 12.67 -2.55 11.87
N THR A 131 11.56 -1.88 11.55
CA THR A 131 11.23 -0.59 12.16
C THR A 131 10.71 -0.69 13.59
N GLY A 132 10.68 -1.89 14.18
CA GLY A 132 10.17 -2.19 15.53
C GLY A 132 8.64 -2.16 15.63
N ILE A 133 7.93 -2.28 14.50
CA ILE A 133 6.47 -2.41 14.44
C ILE A 133 6.15 -3.87 14.10
N LYS A 134 5.68 -4.63 15.07
CA LYS A 134 5.18 -5.98 14.83
C LYS A 134 3.72 -5.92 14.41
N ILE A 135 3.39 -6.53 13.28
CA ILE A 135 2.03 -6.60 12.73
C ILE A 135 1.60 -8.06 12.55
N GLU A 136 0.40 -8.41 12.98
CA GLU A 136 -0.15 -9.77 12.87
C GLU A 136 -1.48 -9.80 12.11
N GLY A 137 -1.72 -10.87 11.36
CA GLY A 137 -2.93 -10.98 10.53
C GLY A 137 -2.93 -10.03 9.33
N VAL A 138 -1.75 -9.79 8.74
CA VAL A 138 -1.62 -8.92 7.57
C VAL A 138 -2.36 -9.50 6.38
N MET A 139 -3.21 -8.67 5.79
CA MET A 139 -3.91 -8.90 4.54
C MET A 139 -3.51 -7.81 3.55
N VAL A 140 -3.16 -8.24 2.34
CA VAL A 140 -2.79 -7.36 1.22
C VAL A 140 -3.75 -7.66 0.09
N GLU A 141 -4.44 -6.65 -0.42
CA GLU A 141 -5.42 -6.79 -1.48
C GLU A 141 -5.10 -5.80 -2.61
N ILE A 142 -5.23 -6.23 -3.87
CA ILE A 142 -5.22 -5.31 -5.02
C ILE A 142 -6.65 -4.83 -5.26
N LEU A 143 -6.88 -3.52 -5.10
CA LEU A 143 -8.19 -2.88 -5.25
C LEU A 143 -8.62 -2.72 -6.71
N ASN A 144 -7.68 -2.62 -7.65
CA ASN A 144 -7.93 -2.43 -9.08
C ASN A 144 -7.61 -3.70 -9.90
N MET A 145 -7.94 -4.89 -9.38
CA MET A 145 -7.54 -6.16 -9.99
C MET A 145 -8.00 -6.34 -11.44
N GLU A 146 -9.20 -5.85 -11.79
CA GLU A 146 -9.72 -5.92 -13.16
C GLU A 146 -8.80 -5.19 -14.16
N GLU A 147 -8.32 -4.00 -13.80
CA GLU A 147 -7.40 -3.21 -14.63
C GLU A 147 -5.99 -3.81 -14.67
N VAL A 148 -5.55 -4.42 -13.56
CA VAL A 148 -4.29 -5.17 -13.50
C VAL A 148 -4.31 -6.35 -14.46
N HIS A 149 -5.42 -7.08 -14.55
CA HIS A 149 -5.56 -8.18 -15.51
C HIS A 149 -5.54 -7.70 -16.96
N LYS A 150 -6.28 -6.64 -17.31
CA LYS A 150 -6.24 -6.05 -18.65
C LYS A 150 -4.83 -5.63 -19.05
N THR A 151 -4.08 -5.04 -18.12
CA THR A 151 -2.69 -4.64 -18.33
C THR A 151 -1.78 -5.85 -18.53
N LYS A 152 -1.92 -6.89 -17.69
CA LYS A 152 -1.17 -8.16 -17.81
C LYS A 152 -1.43 -8.85 -19.16
N GLU A 153 -2.67 -8.84 -19.64
CA GLU A 153 -3.05 -9.39 -20.94
C GLU A 153 -2.39 -8.60 -22.07
N ALA A 154 -2.52 -7.26 -22.07
CA ALA A 154 -1.93 -6.40 -23.09
C ALA A 154 -0.39 -6.47 -23.17
N ILE A 155 0.31 -6.79 -22.07
CA ILE A 155 1.77 -6.99 -22.06
C ILE A 155 2.18 -8.32 -22.74
N ASN A 156 1.31 -9.34 -22.69
CA ASN A 156 1.61 -10.68 -23.20
C ASN A 156 1.13 -10.92 -24.64
N GLU A 157 0.44 -9.94 -25.25
CA GLU A 157 0.07 -9.91 -26.68
C GLU A 157 1.24 -9.47 -27.57
#